data_AF-A0A3E0ML50-F1
#
_entry.id   AF-A0A3E0ML50-F1
#
_cell.length_a   1.000
_cell.length_b   1.000
_cell.length_c   1.000
_cell.angle_alpha   90.00
_cell.angle_beta   90.00
_cell.angle_gamma   90.00
#
_symmetry.space_group_name_H-M   'P 1'
#
loop_
_entity.id
_entity.type
_entity.pdbx_description
1 polymer ?
#
loop_
_entity_poly.entity_id
_entity_poly.type
_entity_poly.pdbx_seq_one_letter_code
_entity_poly.pdbx_strand_id
1 'polypeptide(L)'
;MTPSMLLIDCSPTPALAAQYKITYAGMAAIEESELVNDVVHVDLATVEGQARLMDWLRQNEVPSHVKCGLESPDFEGAAADFLQAKIVGVTRVLEALLMLNSAVEWEFVISPNADIWARSCEAYFKTLVQGLSAELPHTKITFG
;
A
#
# COMPACT_ATOMS: atom_id res chain seq x y z
N MET A 1 -16.73 -13.04 -10.56
CA MET A 1 -16.62 -12.10 -9.43
C MET A 1 -15.62 -11.04 -9.83
N THR A 2 -15.92 -9.76 -9.56
CA THR A 2 -14.96 -8.66 -9.78
C THR A 2 -13.85 -8.75 -8.73
N PRO A 3 -12.57 -8.72 -9.11
CA PRO A 3 -11.46 -8.81 -8.15
C PRO A 3 -11.45 -7.59 -7.21
N SER A 4 -10.96 -7.79 -5.98
CA SER A 4 -10.78 -6.74 -4.98
C SER A 4 -9.40 -6.10 -5.07
N MET A 5 -9.33 -4.78 -4.91
CA MET A 5 -8.10 -4.01 -4.88
C MET A 5 -8.03 -3.13 -3.63
N LEU A 6 -6.90 -3.18 -2.93
CA LEU A 6 -6.57 -2.25 -1.86
C LEU A 6 -5.61 -1.18 -2.41
N LEU A 7 -6.02 0.09 -2.34
CA LEU A 7 -5.17 1.24 -2.62
C LEU A 7 -4.63 1.78 -1.31
N ILE A 8 -3.32 1.77 -1.13
CA ILE A 8 -2.66 2.33 0.06
C ILE A 8 -2.00 3.63 -0.34
N ASP A 9 -2.49 4.77 0.16
CA ASP A 9 -2.01 6.11 -0.18
C ASP A 9 -1.89 6.36 -1.70
N CYS A 10 -2.76 5.69 -2.49
CA CYS A 10 -2.86 5.81 -3.94
C CYS A 10 -4.23 6.36 -4.32
N SER A 11 -4.28 7.35 -5.21
CA SER A 11 -5.55 7.84 -5.73
C SER A 11 -6.26 6.77 -6.55
N PRO A 12 -7.58 6.58 -6.38
CA PRO A 12 -8.37 5.75 -7.29
C PRO A 12 -8.38 6.39 -8.68
N THR A 13 -8.64 5.58 -9.69
CA THR A 13 -8.83 6.07 -11.07
C THR A 13 -10.02 5.35 -11.71
N PRO A 14 -10.70 5.96 -12.69
CA PRO A 14 -11.81 5.32 -13.39
C PRO A 14 -11.43 3.99 -14.04
N ALA A 15 -10.19 3.87 -14.54
CA ALA A 15 -9.67 2.66 -15.15
C ALA A 15 -9.54 1.50 -14.14
N LEU A 16 -9.15 1.81 -12.91
CA LEU A 16 -9.11 0.82 -11.82
C LEU A 16 -10.53 0.46 -11.37
N ALA A 17 -11.41 1.45 -11.18
CA ALA A 17 -12.79 1.22 -10.74
C ALA A 17 -13.62 0.39 -11.74
N ALA A 18 -13.28 0.46 -13.03
CA ALA A 18 -13.88 -0.38 -14.06
C ALA A 18 -13.50 -1.87 -13.95
N GLN A 19 -12.40 -2.19 -13.26
CA GLN A 19 -11.82 -3.54 -13.19
C GLN A 19 -11.90 -4.17 -11.80
N TYR A 20 -11.91 -3.34 -10.75
CA TYR A 20 -11.76 -3.79 -9.36
C TYR A 20 -12.86 -3.23 -8.46
N LYS A 21 -13.18 -3.99 -7.41
CA LYS A 21 -13.83 -3.45 -6.21
C LYS A 21 -12.76 -2.81 -5.34
N ILE A 22 -12.76 -1.49 -5.21
CA ILE A 22 -11.68 -0.72 -4.62
C ILE A 22 -11.95 -0.41 -3.15
N THR A 23 -10.99 -0.69 -2.28
CA THR A 23 -10.90 -0.12 -0.93
C THR A 23 -9.71 0.83 -0.91
N TYR A 24 -9.92 2.06 -0.43
CA TYR A 24 -8.81 3.00 -0.19
C TYR A 24 -8.41 2.97 1.29
N ALA A 25 -7.11 2.94 1.55
CA ALA A 25 -6.52 3.06 2.87
C ALA A 25 -5.50 4.20 2.88
N GLY A 26 -5.79 5.24 3.65
CA GLY A 26 -4.94 6.43 3.73
C GLY A 26 -5.61 7.60 4.43
N MET A 27 -4.88 8.70 4.58
CA MET A 27 -5.36 9.92 5.24
C MET A 27 -5.86 10.98 4.25
N ALA A 28 -5.51 10.89 2.97
CA ALA A 28 -5.89 11.91 2.00
C ALA A 28 -7.40 11.89 1.76
N ALA A 29 -7.98 13.08 1.56
CA ALA A 29 -9.33 13.19 1.06
C ALA A 29 -9.39 12.61 -0.37
N ILE A 30 -10.36 11.75 -0.63
CA ILE A 30 -10.57 11.19 -1.96
C ILE A 30 -11.53 12.11 -2.70
N GLU A 31 -11.02 12.88 -3.67
CA GLU A 31 -11.85 13.77 -4.49
C GLU A 31 -12.89 12.97 -5.30
N GLU A 32 -12.51 11.80 -5.78
CA GLU A 32 -13.35 10.89 -6.59
C GLU A 32 -13.91 9.73 -5.74
N SER A 33 -14.58 10.07 -4.63
CA SER A 33 -15.09 9.10 -3.66
C SER A 33 -16.06 8.05 -4.24
N GLU A 34 -16.68 8.35 -5.38
CA GLU A 34 -17.54 7.45 -6.12
C GLU A 34 -16.79 6.27 -6.76
N LEU A 35 -15.47 6.37 -6.90
CA LEU A 35 -14.63 5.31 -7.46
C LEU A 35 -14.21 4.24 -6.45
N VAL A 36 -14.48 4.47 -5.16
CA VAL A 36 -14.14 3.54 -4.07
C VAL A 36 -15.40 2.92 -3.48
N ASN A 37 -15.29 1.65 -3.09
CA ASN A 37 -16.36 0.92 -2.43
C ASN A 37 -16.27 1.02 -0.90
N ASP A 38 -15.08 1.26 -0.36
CA ASP A 38 -14.84 1.42 1.06
C ASP A 38 -13.60 2.29 1.30
N VAL A 39 -13.53 2.91 2.49
CA VAL A 39 -12.45 3.80 2.92
C VAL A 39 -12.02 3.45 4.33
N VAL A 40 -10.74 3.15 4.50
CA VAL A 40 -10.08 2.90 5.78
C VAL A 40 -9.18 4.09 6.10
N HIS A 41 -9.66 5.01 6.93
CA HIS A 41 -8.86 6.16 7.35
C HIS A 41 -7.72 5.73 8.27
N VAL A 42 -6.50 5.64 7.71
CA VAL A 42 -5.30 5.18 8.40
C VAL A 42 -4.09 6.00 8.03
N ASP A 43 -3.24 6.26 9.02
CA ASP A 43 -1.87 6.71 8.81
C ASP A 43 -0.93 5.55 9.12
N LEU A 44 -0.33 4.95 8.08
CA LEU A 44 0.58 3.80 8.25
C LEU A 44 1.92 4.18 8.90
N ALA A 45 2.25 5.47 9.04
CA ALA A 45 3.37 5.90 9.87
C ALA A 45 3.06 5.80 11.37
N THR A 46 1.81 5.51 11.76
CA THR A 46 1.43 5.37 13.18
C THR A 46 1.13 3.92 13.55
N VAL A 47 1.38 3.57 14.81
CA VAL A 47 1.00 2.25 15.36
C VAL A 47 -0.51 2.05 15.30
N GLU A 48 -1.30 3.09 15.53
CA GLU A 48 -2.76 3.03 15.47
C GLU A 48 -3.26 2.76 14.04
N GLY A 49 -2.75 3.49 13.05
CA GLY A 49 -3.15 3.29 11.64
C GLY A 49 -2.74 1.91 11.13
N GLN A 50 -1.57 1.41 11.52
CA GLN A 50 -1.15 0.04 11.25
C GLN A 50 -2.12 -0.98 11.87
N ALA A 51 -2.44 -0.85 13.16
CA ALA A 51 -3.38 -1.76 13.83
C ALA A 51 -4.77 -1.73 13.20
N ARG A 52 -5.26 -0.55 12.82
CA ARG A 52 -6.57 -0.38 12.18
C ARG A 52 -6.66 -1.06 10.83
N LEU A 53 -5.64 -0.92 9.96
CA LEU A 53 -5.63 -1.62 8.68
C LEU A 53 -5.53 -3.14 8.87
N MET A 54 -4.73 -3.59 9.85
CA MET A 54 -4.63 -5.00 10.21
C MET A 54 -5.96 -5.58 10.69
N ASP A 55 -6.71 -4.84 11.51
CA ASP A 55 -8.05 -5.26 11.95
C ASP A 55 -9.04 -5.28 10.81
N TRP A 56 -8.98 -4.31 9.89
CA TRP A 56 -9.80 -4.32 8.68
C TRP A 56 -9.52 -5.56 7.81
N LEU A 57 -8.23 -5.90 7.59
CA LEU A 57 -7.83 -7.08 6.82
C LEU A 57 -8.34 -8.40 7.42
N ARG A 58 -8.50 -8.48 8.75
CA ARG A 58 -9.03 -9.67 9.43
C ARG A 58 -10.56 -9.81 9.30
N GLN A 59 -11.25 -8.70 9.09
CA GLN A 59 -12.72 -8.64 9.10
C GLN A 59 -13.32 -8.66 7.69
N ASN A 60 -12.50 -8.44 6.65
CA ASN A 60 -12.94 -8.28 5.27
C ASN A 60 -12.35 -9.35 4.34
N GLU A 61 -12.90 -9.43 3.13
CA GLU A 61 -12.31 -10.25 2.07
C GLU A 61 -10.89 -9.76 1.76
N VAL A 62 -9.93 -10.69 1.78
CA VAL A 62 -8.52 -10.38 1.53
C VAL A 62 -8.37 -9.87 0.09
N PRO A 63 -7.76 -8.69 -0.13
CA PRO A 63 -7.59 -8.16 -1.46
C PRO A 63 -6.72 -9.09 -2.33
N SER A 64 -7.11 -9.27 -3.59
CA SER A 64 -6.28 -10.00 -4.56
C SER A 64 -5.21 -9.10 -5.19
N HIS A 65 -5.43 -7.79 -5.20
CA HIS A 65 -4.50 -6.80 -5.73
C HIS A 65 -4.25 -5.67 -4.72
N VAL A 66 -3.03 -5.16 -4.68
CA VAL A 66 -2.64 -4.03 -3.85
C VAL A 66 -1.84 -3.05 -4.69
N LYS A 67 -2.14 -1.76 -4.59
CA LYS A 67 -1.34 -0.69 -5.15
C LYS A 67 -0.97 0.28 -4.04
N CYS A 68 0.33 0.43 -3.78
CA CYS A 68 0.84 1.15 -2.61
C CYS A 68 1.73 2.33 -3.04
N GLY A 69 1.31 3.54 -2.67
CA GLY A 69 2.05 4.79 -2.86
C GLY A 69 3.16 4.90 -1.82
N LEU A 70 4.37 5.19 -2.29
CA LEU A 70 5.54 5.39 -1.43
C LEU A 70 5.91 6.87 -1.30
N GLU A 71 5.04 7.78 -1.74
CA GLU A 71 5.20 9.22 -1.57
C GLU A 71 5.33 9.59 -0.09
N SER A 72 6.22 10.55 0.17
CA SER A 72 6.24 11.24 1.46
C SER A 72 5.09 12.25 1.47
N PRO A 73 4.25 12.30 2.53
CA PRO A 73 3.45 13.49 2.79
C PRO A 73 4.39 14.67 3.07
N ASP A 74 3.87 15.87 2.91
CA ASP A 74 4.53 17.11 3.30
C ASP A 74 4.80 17.09 4.82
N PHE A 75 5.97 16.60 5.22
CA PHE A 75 6.32 16.40 6.61
C PHE A 75 7.16 17.57 7.12
N GLU A 76 6.67 18.27 8.14
CA GLU A 76 7.41 19.36 8.81
C GLU A 76 8.40 18.86 9.90
N GLY A 77 8.54 17.55 10.09
CA GLY A 77 9.47 16.94 11.06
C GLY A 77 10.75 16.35 10.43
N ALA A 78 11.51 15.57 11.21
CA ALA A 78 12.68 14.86 10.69
C ALA A 78 12.25 13.77 9.69
N ALA A 79 12.46 14.01 8.40
CA ALA A 79 12.07 13.10 7.31
C ALA A 79 12.57 11.65 7.48
N ALA A 80 13.65 11.44 8.24
CA ALA A 80 14.15 10.11 8.60
C ALA A 80 13.18 9.31 9.49
N ASP A 81 12.54 9.95 10.47
CA ASP A 81 11.59 9.29 11.38
C ASP A 81 10.32 8.89 10.63
N PHE A 82 9.86 9.76 9.72
CA PHE A 82 8.74 9.46 8.84
C PHE A 82 9.05 8.29 7.90
N LEU A 83 10.22 8.33 7.25
CA LEU A 83 10.64 7.25 6.35
C LEU A 83 10.69 5.90 7.08
N GLN A 84 11.27 5.89 8.30
CA GLN A 84 11.33 4.68 9.11
C GLN A 84 9.93 4.17 9.47
N ALA A 85 9.03 5.06 9.88
CA ALA A 85 7.68 4.69 10.27
C ALA A 85 6.83 4.18 9.09
N LYS A 86 6.92 4.84 7.93
CA LYS A 86 6.23 4.41 6.69
C LYS A 86 6.76 3.06 6.21
N ILE A 87 8.09 2.87 6.17
CA ILE A 87 8.70 1.58 5.81
C ILE A 87 8.16 0.48 6.73
N VAL A 88 8.22 0.68 8.04
CA VAL A 88 7.72 -0.31 9.02
C VAL A 88 6.24 -0.62 8.80
N GLY A 89 5.41 0.41 8.61
CA GLY A 89 3.98 0.24 8.40
C GLY A 89 3.66 -0.55 7.14
N VAL A 90 4.27 -0.17 6.02
CA VAL A 90 4.06 -0.84 4.73
C VAL A 90 4.61 -2.27 4.74
N THR A 91 5.79 -2.51 5.33
CA THR A 91 6.35 -3.87 5.49
C THR A 91 5.40 -4.77 6.29
N ARG A 92 4.84 -4.29 7.40
CA ARG A 92 3.89 -5.08 8.21
C ARG A 92 2.62 -5.44 7.43
N VAL A 93 2.10 -4.52 6.65
CA VAL A 93 0.91 -4.75 5.82
C VAL A 93 1.22 -5.75 4.70
N LEU A 94 2.38 -5.63 4.06
CA LEU A 94 2.87 -6.58 3.07
C LEU A 94 2.99 -7.99 3.66
N GLU A 95 3.68 -8.15 4.79
CA GLU A 95 3.84 -9.42 5.48
C GLU A 95 2.49 -10.05 5.84
N ALA A 96 1.58 -9.26 6.42
CA ALA A 96 0.25 -9.71 6.78
C ALA A 96 -0.56 -10.20 5.58
N LEU A 97 -0.52 -9.45 4.49
CA LEU A 97 -1.23 -9.82 3.27
C LEU A 97 -0.66 -11.08 2.64
N LEU A 98 0.68 -11.25 2.64
CA LEU A 98 1.31 -12.47 2.15
C LEU A 98 0.96 -13.69 3.02
N MET A 99 0.80 -13.52 4.32
CA MET A 99 0.33 -14.58 5.22
C MET A 99 -1.14 -14.96 4.98
N LEU A 100 -1.97 -13.99 4.61
CA LEU A 100 -3.41 -14.20 4.36
C LEU A 100 -3.68 -14.70 2.93
N ASN A 101 -2.91 -14.24 1.95
CA ASN A 101 -3.01 -14.56 0.54
C ASN A 101 -1.63 -14.51 -0.13
N SER A 102 -0.97 -15.67 -0.24
CA SER A 102 0.36 -15.77 -0.87
C SER A 102 0.36 -15.45 -2.37
N ALA A 103 -0.80 -15.41 -3.01
CA ALA A 103 -0.98 -15.12 -4.44
C ALA A 103 -1.38 -13.66 -4.71
N VAL A 104 -1.33 -12.78 -3.69
CA VAL A 104 -1.63 -11.35 -3.87
C VAL A 104 -0.69 -10.73 -4.91
N GLU A 105 -1.24 -9.93 -5.81
CA GLU A 105 -0.46 -9.07 -6.71
C GLU A 105 -0.24 -7.71 -6.03
N TRP A 106 1.01 -7.31 -5.86
CA TRP A 106 1.37 -6.06 -5.21
C TRP A 106 2.15 -5.15 -6.16
N GLU A 107 1.72 -3.91 -6.29
CA GLU A 107 2.42 -2.87 -7.05
C GLU A 107 2.81 -1.72 -6.14
N PHE A 108 4.11 -1.44 -6.04
CA PHE A 108 4.59 -0.19 -5.46
C PHE A 108 4.62 0.89 -6.53
N VAL A 109 4.18 2.09 -6.20
CA VAL A 109 4.21 3.24 -7.11
C VAL A 109 4.86 4.45 -6.47
N ILE A 110 5.58 5.21 -7.30
CA ILE A 110 6.09 6.53 -6.97
C ILE A 110 5.83 7.51 -8.12
N SER A 111 5.56 8.77 -7.79
CA SER A 111 5.54 9.84 -8.78
C SER A 111 6.86 9.95 -9.57
N PRO A 112 6.85 10.29 -10.87
CA PRO A 112 8.06 10.61 -11.62
C PRO A 112 8.91 11.73 -11.01
N ASN A 113 8.24 12.64 -10.29
CA ASN A 113 8.85 13.76 -9.58
C ASN A 113 9.06 13.47 -8.08
N ALA A 114 9.01 12.20 -7.68
CA ALA A 114 9.22 11.77 -6.30
C ALA A 114 10.56 12.29 -5.74
N ASP A 115 10.49 12.75 -4.50
CA ASP A 115 11.62 13.27 -3.76
C ASP A 115 12.62 12.16 -3.38
N ILE A 116 13.71 12.54 -2.72
CA ILE A 116 14.75 11.59 -2.31
C ILE A 116 14.25 10.57 -1.28
N TRP A 117 13.23 10.91 -0.49
CA TRP A 117 12.70 10.04 0.57
C TRP A 117 11.84 8.93 -0.01
N ALA A 118 10.92 9.27 -0.92
CA ALA A 118 10.12 8.30 -1.67
C ALA A 118 11.01 7.38 -2.51
N ARG A 119 12.06 7.92 -3.16
CA ARG A 119 13.05 7.10 -3.89
C ARG A 119 13.84 6.17 -2.96
N SER A 120 14.19 6.63 -1.77
CA SER A 120 14.88 5.79 -0.78
C SER A 120 13.96 4.69 -0.24
N CYS A 121 12.67 4.99 -0.05
CA CYS A 121 11.64 4.03 0.31
C CYS A 121 11.49 2.95 -0.77
N GLU A 122 11.39 3.36 -2.04
CA GLU A 122 11.34 2.43 -3.18
C GLU A 122 12.57 1.54 -3.26
N ALA A 123 13.78 2.10 -3.08
CA ALA A 123 15.02 1.33 -3.07
C ALA A 123 15.03 0.27 -1.96
N TYR A 124 14.55 0.61 -0.76
CA TYR A 124 14.39 -0.35 0.34
C TYR A 124 13.46 -1.50 -0.07
N PHE A 125 12.28 -1.21 -0.61
CA PHE A 125 11.32 -2.25 -1.02
C PHE A 125 11.84 -3.09 -2.19
N LYS A 126 12.61 -2.52 -3.13
CA LYS A 126 13.29 -3.29 -4.18
C LYS A 126 14.24 -4.32 -3.59
N THR A 127 15.06 -3.95 -2.61
CA THR A 127 15.95 -4.89 -1.91
C THR A 127 15.17 -5.95 -1.13
N LEU A 128 14.09 -5.56 -0.43
CA LEU A 128 13.24 -6.51 0.31
C LEU A 128 12.62 -7.54 -0.65
N VAL A 129 12.05 -7.09 -1.77
CA VAL A 129 11.40 -7.96 -2.77
C VAL A 129 12.38 -8.93 -3.41
N GLN A 130 13.62 -8.50 -3.67
CA GLN A 130 14.67 -9.41 -4.13
C GLN A 130 14.90 -10.57 -3.15
N GLY A 131 14.92 -10.29 -1.84
CA GLY A 131 14.98 -11.32 -0.82
C GLY A 131 13.74 -12.23 -0.79
N LEU A 132 12.55 -11.64 -0.85
CA LEU A 132 11.27 -12.38 -0.80
C LEU A 132 11.06 -13.28 -2.02
N SER A 133 11.53 -12.88 -3.21
CA SER A 133 11.34 -13.65 -4.45
C SER A 133 11.94 -15.06 -4.40
N ALA A 134 12.94 -15.30 -3.55
CA ALA A 134 13.50 -16.61 -3.32
C ALA A 134 12.58 -17.52 -2.49
N GLU A 135 11.83 -16.94 -1.55
CA GLU A 135 10.97 -17.65 -0.59
C GLU A 135 9.51 -17.77 -1.08
N LEU A 136 9.04 -16.82 -1.92
CA LEU A 136 7.65 -16.71 -2.35
C LEU A 136 7.55 -16.58 -3.89
N PRO A 137 7.83 -17.66 -4.66
CA PRO A 137 7.93 -17.59 -6.12
C PRO A 137 6.60 -17.32 -6.85
N HIS A 138 5.47 -17.48 -6.15
CA HIS A 138 4.13 -17.25 -6.70
C HIS A 138 3.60 -15.84 -6.43
N THR A 139 4.26 -15.08 -5.55
CA THR A 139 3.88 -13.70 -5.27
C THR A 139 4.41 -12.80 -6.38
N LYS A 140 3.54 -11.96 -6.92
CA LYS A 140 3.91 -10.99 -7.95
C LYS A 140 4.01 -9.61 -7.34
N ILE A 141 5.23 -9.16 -7.09
CA ILE A 141 5.51 -7.81 -6.59
C ILE A 141 6.21 -7.00 -7.70
N THR A 142 5.60 -5.89 -8.10
CA THR A 142 6.08 -5.01 -9.17
C THR A 142 6.27 -3.57 -8.70
N PHE A 143 6.98 -2.79 -9.51
CA PHE A 143 7.24 -1.36 -9.29
C PHE A 143 6.79 -0.62 -10.55
N GLY A 144 5.89 0.35 -10.39
CA GLY A 144 5.25 1.12 -11.47
C GLY A 144 5.58 2.61 -11.44
#